data_AF-A0A383CZK6-F1
#
_entry.id   AF-A0A383CZK6-F1
#
_cell.length_a   1.000
_cell.length_b   1.000
_cell.length_c   1.000
_cell.angle_alpha   90.00
_cell.angle_beta   90.00
_cell.angle_gamma   90.00
#
_symmetry.space_group_name_H-M   'P 1'
#
loop_
_entity.id
_entity.type
_entity.pdbx_description
1 polymer ?
#
loop_
_entity_poly.entity_id
_entity_poly.type
_entity_poly.pdbx_seq_one_letter_code
_entity_poly.pdbx_strand_id
1 'polypeptide(L)'
;MTEKLKPREKPHYVNNRQFSYAVVDYVTEANEAKVKGEKNPVVTDYIATCFMKICEGLSHKPNFVRYTYRDEMVMDGVENCLKAIYNYRIDASTRTGKPNAFSYFTQIAYFAFIRRIVKEKKQADIKFKFMEQANIEDFVSA
;
A
#
# COMPACT_ATOMS: atom_id res chain seq x y z
N MET A 1 -13.85 -30.67 -21.14
CA MET A 1 -13.39 -30.38 -19.77
C MET A 1 -12.34 -29.30 -19.87
N THR A 2 -12.60 -28.09 -19.39
CA THR A 2 -11.63 -26.98 -19.42
C THR A 2 -10.53 -27.26 -18.40
N GLU A 3 -9.28 -27.31 -18.88
CA GLU A 3 -8.10 -27.54 -18.06
C GLU A 3 -7.99 -26.45 -16.99
N LYS A 4 -7.98 -26.83 -15.71
CA LYS A 4 -7.77 -25.89 -14.60
C LYS A 4 -6.30 -25.51 -14.55
N LEU A 5 -5.97 -24.30 -14.99
CA LEU A 5 -4.63 -23.69 -14.89
C LEU A 5 -4.10 -23.78 -13.45
N LYS A 6 -2.81 -24.13 -13.31
CA LYS A 6 -2.15 -24.18 -12.00
C LYS A 6 -2.19 -22.79 -11.36
N PRO A 7 -2.24 -22.66 -10.01
CA PRO A 7 -2.31 -21.36 -9.34
C PRO A 7 -1.21 -20.36 -9.74
N ARG A 8 -0.03 -20.86 -10.13
CA ARG A 8 1.10 -20.07 -10.63
C ARG A 8 0.93 -19.56 -12.07
N GLU A 9 0.07 -20.21 -12.85
CA GLU A 9 -0.21 -19.91 -14.26
C GLU A 9 -1.45 -19.00 -14.41
N LYS A 10 -2.21 -18.79 -13.32
CA LYS A 10 -3.30 -17.82 -13.32
C LYS A 10 -2.73 -16.42 -13.53
N PRO A 11 -3.30 -15.61 -14.44
CA PRO A 11 -2.92 -14.22 -14.60
C PRO A 11 -3.01 -13.52 -13.25
N HIS A 12 -1.91 -12.92 -12.82
CA HIS A 12 -1.94 -12.09 -11.63
C HIS A 12 -2.91 -10.93 -11.87
N TYR A 13 -3.67 -10.52 -10.86
CA TYR A 13 -4.70 -9.48 -10.96
C TYR A 13 -4.14 -8.10 -11.40
N VAL A 14 -2.81 -7.97 -11.43
CA VAL A 14 -2.03 -6.93 -12.09
C VAL A 14 -0.94 -7.59 -12.95
N ASN A 15 -0.82 -7.19 -14.22
CA ASN A 15 0.29 -7.60 -15.07
C ASN A 15 1.56 -6.86 -14.65
N ASN A 16 2.46 -7.55 -13.94
CA ASN A 16 3.66 -6.95 -13.35
C ASN A 16 4.54 -6.22 -14.38
N ARG A 17 4.66 -6.78 -15.59
CA ARG A 17 5.48 -6.17 -16.65
C ARG A 17 4.87 -4.84 -17.12
N GLN A 18 3.58 -4.84 -17.46
CA GLN A 18 2.89 -3.63 -17.91
C GLN A 18 2.86 -2.56 -16.82
N PHE A 19 2.59 -2.96 -15.58
CA PHE A 19 2.61 -2.05 -14.45
C PHE A 19 4.00 -1.44 -14.22
N SER A 20 5.05 -2.27 -14.24
CA SER A 20 6.42 -1.78 -14.02
C SER A 20 6.86 -0.81 -15.12
N TYR A 21 6.51 -1.05 -16.38
CA TYR A 21 6.80 -0.10 -17.46
C TYR A 21 6.01 1.20 -17.32
N ALA A 22 4.70 1.13 -17.04
CA ALA A 22 3.89 2.34 -16.84
C ALA A 22 4.44 3.23 -15.71
N VAL A 23 4.94 2.62 -14.62
CA VAL A 23 5.61 3.36 -13.54
C VAL A 23 6.92 3.99 -14.03
N VAL A 24 7.74 3.26 -14.77
CA VAL A 24 9.00 3.81 -15.31
C VAL A 24 8.72 4.99 -16.23
N ASP A 25 7.77 4.86 -17.15
CA ASP A 25 7.40 5.92 -18.09
C ASP A 25 6.95 7.18 -17.34
N TYR A 26 6.03 7.03 -16.38
CA TYR A 26 5.57 8.14 -15.54
C TYR A 26 6.69 8.79 -14.73
N VAL A 27 7.59 8.00 -14.13
CA VAL A 27 8.68 8.53 -13.31
C VAL A 27 9.72 9.26 -14.16
N THR A 28 9.98 8.78 -15.38
CA THR A 28 10.81 9.50 -16.35
C THR A 28 10.20 10.87 -16.67
N GLU A 29 8.92 10.92 -17.02
CA GLU A 29 8.20 12.18 -17.30
C GLU A 29 8.21 13.12 -16.09
N ALA A 30 7.94 12.59 -14.89
CA ALA A 30 7.95 13.38 -13.67
C ALA A 30 9.34 13.95 -13.33
N ASN A 31 10.41 13.19 -13.59
CA ASN A 31 11.77 13.67 -13.41
C ASN A 31 12.13 14.77 -14.41
N GLU A 32 11.70 14.64 -15.67
CA GLU A 32 11.88 15.70 -16.67
C GLU A 32 11.15 16.99 -16.29
N ALA A 33 9.88 16.88 -15.88
CA ALA A 33 9.11 18.03 -15.39
C ALA A 33 9.80 18.70 -14.19
N LYS A 34 10.32 17.90 -13.25
CA LYS A 34 11.07 18.39 -12.10
C LYS A 34 12.34 19.15 -12.49
N VAL A 35 13.09 18.67 -13.49
CA VAL A 35 14.29 19.36 -14.01
C VAL A 35 13.92 20.69 -14.68
N LYS A 36 12.76 20.76 -15.36
CA LYS A 36 12.23 21.98 -15.97
C LYS A 36 11.62 22.97 -14.96
N GLY A 37 11.47 22.58 -13.69
CA GLY A 37 10.76 23.38 -12.68
C GLY A 37 9.24 23.40 -12.88
N GLU A 38 8.71 22.45 -13.65
CA GLU A 38 7.29 22.30 -13.92
C GLU A 38 6.61 21.49 -12.82
N LYS A 39 5.27 21.55 -12.77
CA LYS A 39 4.49 20.72 -11.87
C LYS A 39 4.57 19.26 -12.31
N ASN A 40 4.71 18.34 -11.36
CA ASN A 40 4.67 16.91 -11.65
C ASN A 40 3.39 16.53 -12.41
N PRO A 41 3.48 15.62 -13.40
CA PRO A 41 2.30 15.10 -14.09
C PRO A 41 1.37 14.40 -13.11
N VAL A 42 0.09 14.34 -13.46
CA VAL A 42 -0.90 13.61 -12.68
C VAL A 42 -0.69 12.11 -12.88
N VAL A 43 -0.68 11.34 -11.79
CA VAL A 43 -0.61 9.88 -11.86
C VAL A 43 -1.79 9.34 -12.69
N THR A 44 -1.50 8.47 -13.66
CA THR A 44 -2.53 7.92 -14.55
C THR A 44 -3.51 7.01 -13.82
N ASP A 45 -4.76 6.96 -14.29
CA ASP A 45 -5.81 6.09 -13.76
C ASP A 45 -5.40 4.61 -13.75
N TYR A 46 -4.60 4.19 -14.74
CA TYR A 46 -4.08 2.83 -14.81
C TYR A 46 -3.16 2.51 -13.62
N ILE A 47 -2.21 3.39 -13.30
CA ILE A 47 -1.30 3.22 -12.16
C ILE A 47 -2.08 3.26 -10.85
N ALA A 48 -3.00 4.23 -10.70
CA ALA A 48 -3.84 4.34 -9.51
C ALA A 48 -4.69 3.07 -9.30
N THR A 49 -5.30 2.55 -10.36
CA THR A 49 -6.06 1.29 -10.33
C THR A 49 -5.17 0.09 -9.95
N CYS A 50 -3.92 0.07 -10.41
CA CYS A 50 -2.97 -0.97 -10.01
C CYS A 50 -2.61 -0.87 -8.52
N PHE A 51 -2.42 0.33 -7.97
CA PHE A 51 -2.20 0.51 -6.53
C PHE A 51 -3.39 0.04 -5.70
N MET A 52 -4.60 0.40 -6.10
CA MET A 52 -5.84 -0.11 -5.48
C MET A 52 -5.85 -1.64 -5.45
N LYS A 53 -5.60 -2.27 -6.59
CA LYS A 53 -5.56 -3.73 -6.72
C LYS A 53 -4.46 -4.38 -5.88
N ILE A 54 -3.26 -3.79 -5.85
CA ILE A 54 -2.13 -4.28 -5.04
C ILE A 54 -2.48 -4.25 -3.56
N CYS A 55 -3.00 -3.13 -3.07
CA CYS A 55 -3.36 -2.95 -1.67
C CYS A 55 -4.52 -3.87 -1.28
N GLU A 56 -5.53 -4.00 -2.14
CA GLU A 56 -6.65 -4.92 -1.92
C GLU A 56 -6.20 -6.39 -1.92
N GLY A 57 -5.33 -6.78 -2.86
CA GLY A 57 -4.76 -8.13 -2.85
C GLY A 57 -3.91 -8.42 -1.62
N LEU A 58 -3.20 -7.41 -1.10
CA LEU A 58 -2.41 -7.52 0.13
C LEU A 58 -3.30 -7.63 1.37
N SER A 59 -4.42 -6.91 1.43
CA SER A 59 -5.33 -6.89 2.58
C SER A 59 -5.96 -8.24 2.89
N HIS A 60 -6.06 -9.11 1.88
CA HIS A 60 -6.54 -10.50 2.02
C HIS A 60 -5.52 -11.47 2.59
N LYS A 61 -4.26 -11.07 2.82
CA LYS A 61 -3.27 -11.95 3.47
C LYS A 61 -3.70 -12.27 4.90
N PRO A 62 -3.39 -13.47 5.44
CA PRO A 62 -3.74 -13.85 6.81
C PRO A 62 -3.30 -12.84 7.88
N ASN A 63 -2.19 -12.14 7.62
CA ASN A 63 -1.64 -11.09 8.49
C ASN A 63 -2.57 -9.87 8.62
N PHE A 64 -3.46 -9.63 7.67
CA PHE A 64 -4.22 -8.38 7.54
C PHE A 64 -5.74 -8.57 7.43
N VAL A 65 -6.20 -9.73 6.95
CA VAL A 65 -7.61 -9.96 6.57
C VAL A 65 -8.62 -9.83 7.72
N ARG A 66 -8.16 -9.98 8.98
CA ARG A 66 -9.02 -10.04 10.17
C ARG A 66 -9.19 -8.71 10.91
N TYR A 67 -8.56 -7.63 10.45
CA TYR A 67 -8.77 -6.32 11.07
C TYR A 67 -10.08 -5.70 10.60
N THR A 68 -10.81 -5.07 11.53
CA THR A 68 -12.08 -4.38 11.23
C THR A 68 -11.88 -3.11 10.41
N TYR A 69 -10.70 -2.49 10.52
CA TYR A 69 -10.30 -1.26 9.83
C TYR A 69 -9.53 -1.54 8.52
N ARG A 70 -9.90 -2.63 7.83
CA ARG A 70 -9.16 -3.11 6.64
C ARG A 70 -9.26 -2.14 5.47
N ASP A 71 -10.42 -1.53 5.26
CA ASP A 71 -10.64 -0.62 4.14
C ASP A 71 -9.80 0.65 4.31
N GLU A 72 -9.67 1.14 5.54
CA GLU A 72 -8.81 2.27 5.81
C GLU A 72 -7.32 1.90 5.73
N MET A 73 -6.93 0.67 6.11
CA MET A 73 -5.58 0.17 5.82
C MET A 73 -5.29 0.19 4.32
N VAL A 74 -6.23 -0.29 3.49
CA VAL A 74 -6.09 -0.31 2.03
C VAL A 74 -5.86 1.09 1.48
N MET A 75 -6.67 2.06 1.91
CA MET A 75 -6.54 3.45 1.47
C MET A 75 -5.26 4.12 1.98
N ASP A 76 -4.85 3.86 3.22
CA ASP A 76 -3.54 4.30 3.74
C ASP A 76 -2.41 3.72 2.86
N GLY A 77 -2.52 2.46 2.44
CA GLY A 77 -1.60 1.81 1.50
C GLY A 77 -1.52 2.54 0.15
N VAL A 78 -2.67 2.83 -0.45
CA VAL A 78 -2.76 3.53 -1.74
C VAL A 78 -2.16 4.94 -1.66
N GLU A 79 -2.48 5.70 -0.61
CA GLU A 79 -1.90 7.03 -0.38
C GLU A 79 -0.38 6.97 -0.27
N ASN A 80 0.14 5.98 0.45
CA ASN A 80 1.59 5.79 0.60
C ASN A 80 2.26 5.39 -0.73
N CYS A 81 1.61 4.55 -1.54
CA CYS A 81 2.10 4.23 -2.89
C CYS A 81 2.15 5.48 -3.79
N LEU A 82 1.10 6.31 -3.78
CA LEU A 82 1.04 7.57 -4.54
C LEU A 82 2.11 8.57 -4.08
N LYS A 83 2.45 8.61 -2.79
CA LYS A 83 3.56 9.44 -2.30
C LYS A 83 4.92 8.87 -2.69
N ALA A 84 5.06 7.55 -2.65
CA ALA A 84 6.34 6.87 -2.93
C ALA A 84 6.71 6.87 -4.41
N ILE A 85 5.76 6.96 -5.34
CA ILE A 85 6.04 6.89 -6.78
C ILE A 85 7.02 7.96 -7.26
N TYR A 86 6.98 9.16 -6.68
CA TYR A 86 7.90 10.27 -7.02
C TYR A 86 9.35 10.00 -6.62
N ASN A 87 9.60 9.02 -5.75
CA ASN A 87 10.93 8.63 -5.28
C ASN A 87 11.33 7.24 -5.80
N TYR A 88 10.57 6.68 -6.74
CA TYR A 88 10.88 5.38 -7.31
C TYR A 88 12.15 5.44 -8.16
N ARG A 89 13.12 4.58 -7.84
CA ARG A 89 14.39 4.50 -8.56
C ARG A 89 14.29 3.53 -9.74
N ILE A 90 14.23 4.10 -10.95
CA ILE A 90 14.17 3.33 -12.21
C ILE A 90 15.47 2.57 -12.51
N ASP A 91 16.59 3.02 -11.95
CA ASP A 91 17.95 2.49 -12.13
C ASP A 91 18.29 1.35 -11.15
N ALA A 92 17.40 1.04 -10.21
CA ALA A 92 17.67 0.04 -9.19
C ALA A 92 17.74 -1.37 -9.81
N SER A 93 18.96 -1.93 -9.86
CA SER A 93 19.21 -3.29 -10.34
C SER A 93 18.44 -4.33 -9.53
N THR A 94 17.47 -4.99 -10.16
CA THR A 94 16.88 -6.22 -9.59
C THR A 94 17.74 -7.42 -9.94
N ARG A 95 17.55 -8.54 -9.23
CA ARG A 95 18.24 -9.82 -9.53
C ARG A 95 18.09 -10.27 -11.00
N THR A 96 17.06 -9.80 -11.69
CA THR A 96 16.76 -10.13 -13.10
C THR A 96 17.15 -9.04 -14.10
N GLY A 97 17.69 -7.91 -13.62
CA GLY A 97 18.02 -6.73 -14.44
C GLY A 97 16.82 -5.94 -14.97
N LYS A 98 15.58 -6.41 -14.75
CA LYS A 98 14.34 -5.72 -15.15
C LYS A 98 13.73 -4.95 -13.99
N PRO A 99 13.10 -3.78 -14.22
CA PRO A 99 12.39 -3.05 -13.17
C PRO A 99 11.27 -3.92 -12.58
N ASN A 100 11.06 -3.81 -11.27
CA ASN A 100 10.02 -4.53 -10.54
C ASN A 100 9.30 -3.58 -9.59
N ALA A 101 8.43 -2.75 -10.16
CA ALA A 101 7.64 -1.78 -9.40
C ALA A 101 6.66 -2.51 -8.47
N PHE A 102 6.09 -3.64 -8.90
CA PHE A 102 5.12 -4.39 -8.10
C PHE A 102 5.66 -4.78 -6.72
N SER A 103 6.87 -5.38 -6.67
CA SER A 103 7.50 -5.77 -5.41
C SER A 103 7.80 -4.56 -4.52
N TYR A 104 8.27 -3.46 -5.11
CA TYR A 104 8.54 -2.22 -4.39
C TYR A 104 7.27 -1.67 -3.73
N PHE A 105 6.19 -1.48 -4.50
CA PHE A 105 4.96 -0.92 -3.97
C PHE A 105 4.20 -1.87 -3.04
N THR A 106 4.34 -3.19 -3.21
CA THR A 106 3.83 -4.16 -2.24
C THR A 106 4.50 -3.96 -0.87
N GLN A 107 5.80 -3.68 -0.83
CA GLN A 107 6.51 -3.38 0.43
C GLN A 107 6.06 -2.05 1.03
N ILE A 108 5.87 -1.00 0.21
CA ILE A 108 5.34 0.29 0.66
C ILE A 108 3.96 0.12 1.33
N ALA A 109 3.04 -0.59 0.66
CA ALA A 109 1.71 -0.89 1.19
C ALA A 109 1.78 -1.71 2.48
N TYR A 110 2.66 -2.72 2.54
CA TYR A 110 2.87 -3.54 3.74
C TYR A 110 3.23 -2.68 4.96
N PHE A 111 4.21 -1.78 4.83
CA PHE A 111 4.59 -0.92 5.95
C PHE A 111 3.52 0.12 6.30
N ALA A 112 2.71 0.58 5.34
CA ALA A 112 1.55 1.43 5.62
C ALA A 112 0.50 0.69 6.48
N PHE A 113 0.22 -0.57 6.15
CA PHE A 113 -0.71 -1.41 6.90
C PHE A 113 -0.25 -1.63 8.34
N ILE A 114 1.04 -1.91 8.54
CA ILE A 114 1.62 -2.03 9.89
C ILE A 114 1.48 -0.73 10.68
N ARG A 115 1.74 0.43 10.08
CA ARG A 115 1.54 1.73 10.74
C ARG A 115 0.09 1.94 11.16
N ARG A 116 -0.87 1.57 10.32
CA ARG A 116 -2.29 1.67 10.66
C ARG A 116 -2.66 0.77 11.84
N ILE A 117 -2.20 -0.48 11.85
CA ILE A 117 -2.43 -1.41 12.96
C ILE A 117 -1.87 -0.86 14.27
N VAL A 118 -0.64 -0.33 14.25
CA VAL A 118 -0.01 0.27 15.43
C VAL A 118 -0.80 1.49 15.93
N LYS A 119 -1.27 2.35 15.02
CA LYS A 119 -2.09 3.52 15.36
C LYS A 119 -3.41 3.10 16.01
N GLU A 120 -4.13 2.14 15.44
CA GLU A 120 -5.40 1.64 15.98
C GLU A 120 -5.22 0.98 17.33
N LYS A 121 -4.16 0.16 17.50
CA LYS A 121 -3.83 -0.44 18.79
C LYS A 121 -3.59 0.62 19.86
N LYS A 122 -2.81 1.66 19.54
CA LYS A 122 -2.57 2.79 20.46
C LYS A 122 -3.86 3.50 20.85
N GLN A 123 -4.79 3.70 19.91
CA GLN A 123 -6.09 4.33 20.21
C GLN A 123 -6.97 3.44 21.07
N ALA A 124 -6.99 2.12 20.84
CA ALA A 124 -7.69 1.17 21.70
C ALA A 124 -7.13 1.18 23.13
N ASP A 125 -5.80 1.15 23.28
CA ASP A 125 -5.14 1.18 24.59
C ASP A 125 -5.46 2.48 25.37
N ILE A 126 -5.53 3.63 24.69
CA ILE A 126 -5.95 4.90 25.30
C ILE A 126 -7.39 4.82 25.81
N LYS A 127 -8.31 4.25 25.02
CA LYS A 127 -9.71 4.08 25.41
C LYS A 127 -9.86 3.17 26.63
N PHE A 128 -9.13 2.05 26.67
CA PHE A 128 -9.15 1.14 27.82
C PHE A 128 -8.65 1.82 29.09
N LYS A 129 -7.52 2.53 29.03
CA LYS A 129 -6.99 3.28 30.17
C LYS A 129 -7.98 4.31 30.71
N PHE A 130 -8.66 5.03 29.81
CA PHE A 130 -9.68 6.00 30.21
C PHE A 130 -10.87 5.33 30.92
N MET A 131 -11.35 4.19 30.41
CA MET A 131 -12.42 3.42 31.05
C MET A 131 -12.02 2.86 32.42
N GLU A 132 -10.79 2.36 32.56
CA GLU A 132 -10.26 1.87 33.84
C GLU A 132 -10.21 2.98 34.89
N GLN A 133 -9.77 4.17 34.50
CA GLN A 133 -9.72 5.33 35.41
C GLN A 133 -11.10 5.80 35.84
N ALA A 134 -12.04 5.93 34.89
CA ALA A 134 -13.41 6.35 35.21
C ALA A 134 -14.10 5.39 36.21
N ASN A 135 -13.91 4.07 36.04
CA ASN A 135 -14.47 3.10 37.00
C ASN A 135 -13.88 3.24 38.41
N ILE A 136 -12.61 3.65 38.55
CA ILE A 136 -11.98 3.82 39.88
C ILE A 136 -12.54 5.06 40.60
N GLU A 137 -12.78 6.15 39.86
CA GLU A 137 -13.36 7.38 40.43
C GLU A 137 -14.72 7.14 41.09
N ASP A 138 -15.54 6.25 40.52
CA ASP A 138 -16.83 5.84 41.10
C ASP A 138 -16.69 5.08 42.43
N PHE A 139 -15.58 4.38 42.68
CA PHE A 139 -15.32 3.69 43.95
C PHE A 139 -14.63 4.57 45.00
N VAL A 140 -13.86 5.58 44.58
CA VAL A 140 -13.12 6.49 45.48
C VAL A 140 -13.98 7.66 45.96
N SER A 141 -15.08 7.96 45.26
CA SER A 141 -16.03 9.02 45.62
C SER A 141 -17.18 8.58 46.55
N ALA A 142 -17.19 7.31 46.99
CA ALA A 142 -18.12 6.74 47.98
C ALA A 142 -17.46 6.65 49.37
#